data_AF-A0A8H6J7T4-F1
#
_entry.id   AF-A0A8H6J7T4-F1
#
_cell.length_a   1.000
_cell.length_b   1.000
_cell.length_c   1.000
_cell.angle_alpha   90.00
_cell.angle_beta   90.00
_cell.angle_gamma   90.00
#
_symmetry.space_group_name_H-M   'P 1'
#
loop_
_entity.id
_entity.type
_entity.pdbx_description
1 polymer ?
#
loop_
_entity_poly.entity_id
_entity_poly.type
_entity_poly.pdbx_seq_one_letter_code
_entity_poly.pdbx_strand_id
1 'polypeptide(L)'
;MFPCQDTPSIKTTFDITIHSTLPVVASGIPEHELVFEPVQEPLESKAYRFKQEIPISNYLFAVASGNLVGDQIGPKSYVYCAPGDLDACKAEFEPDLQAIIKSAENLIFKYPWPLYNLVVLPRSFHLGGMENPIFNFYSATVVSGDRENVSVVAHEFAHSYSGNLVTNDSWEHFWLNEGWTMYIERHIIRELRGEDEVQLQAIVGWQDLVYNIEAYGGGDSVHTNLVLQFDGKRPDDVMSKISYEKGYTFLCYLEQTVGREKWLKFVPHYFRTFSGKSVNSEQFKDCVIDFFSSDADASSALASVDWAAWYHTPGLPPKPAFKSELYDSCLALANKWNGLSAAVSGFQPSAEDIQGWTAWQAQVFLDILIESPGLIPEEYAPALGSLYGFESSGNLEVVSRYLRVALRAGDRRVLKQTEEVLGQTGRMKFVKPLFEGLMSVDRDLALGVFRSNEGFYHPTCLRLMRGVLEKNGLKLD
;
A
#
# COMPACT_ATOMS: atom_id res chain seq x y z
N MET A 1 -13.88 -18.24 6.70
CA MET A 1 -12.92 -19.19 7.28
C MET A 1 -13.54 -19.97 8.44
N PHE A 2 -14.23 -19.29 9.36
CA PHE A 2 -15.03 -19.88 10.43
C PHE A 2 -16.30 -19.02 10.63
N PRO A 3 -17.38 -19.54 11.25
CA PRO A 3 -18.55 -18.72 11.60
C PRO A 3 -18.20 -17.70 12.70
N CYS A 4 -18.47 -16.42 12.47
CA CYS A 4 -18.21 -15.35 13.44
C CYS A 4 -19.16 -14.15 13.23
N GLN A 5 -19.12 -13.20 14.18
CA GLN A 5 -19.68 -11.86 13.99
C GLN A 5 -18.68 -11.04 13.16
N ASP A 6 -18.77 -11.15 11.84
CA ASP A 6 -17.79 -10.58 10.90
C ASP A 6 -18.01 -9.06 10.70
N THR A 7 -17.68 -8.31 11.74
CA THR A 7 -17.75 -6.84 11.80
C THR A 7 -16.55 -6.31 12.57
N PRO A 8 -15.97 -5.17 12.18
CA PRO A 8 -14.81 -4.62 12.87
C PRO A 8 -15.14 -4.06 14.27
N SER A 9 -16.43 -3.82 14.57
CA SER A 9 -16.92 -3.42 15.91
C SER A 9 -16.68 -4.47 17.01
N ILE A 10 -16.56 -5.76 16.64
CA ILE A 10 -16.37 -6.85 17.60
C ILE A 10 -14.91 -7.27 17.62
N LYS A 11 -14.25 -7.06 18.77
CA LYS A 11 -12.88 -7.47 19.04
C LYS A 11 -12.86 -8.66 20.01
N THR A 12 -12.02 -9.64 19.75
CA THR A 12 -11.98 -10.90 20.52
C THR A 12 -10.55 -11.41 20.65
N THR A 13 -10.25 -12.10 21.76
CA THR A 13 -9.00 -12.83 21.96
C THR A 13 -9.10 -14.23 21.36
N PHE A 14 -7.98 -14.82 20.95
CA PHE A 14 -7.98 -16.13 20.30
C PHE A 14 -6.98 -17.11 20.93
N ASP A 15 -7.46 -18.33 21.20
CA ASP A 15 -6.61 -19.50 21.39
C ASP A 15 -6.66 -20.33 20.10
N ILE A 16 -5.54 -20.42 19.39
CA ILE A 16 -5.47 -20.98 18.05
C ILE A 16 -4.68 -22.29 18.10
N THR A 17 -5.23 -23.38 17.57
CA THR A 17 -4.50 -24.62 17.35
C THR A 17 -4.71 -25.10 15.92
N ILE A 18 -3.62 -25.23 15.17
CA ILE A 18 -3.63 -25.61 13.75
C ILE A 18 -2.78 -26.86 13.57
N HIS A 19 -3.34 -27.88 12.92
CA HIS A 19 -2.61 -29.09 12.58
C HIS A 19 -2.09 -28.97 11.14
N SER A 20 -0.78 -29.15 10.96
CA SER A 20 -0.15 -29.11 9.63
C SER A 20 1.10 -29.98 9.58
N THR A 21 1.39 -30.49 8.38
CA THR A 21 2.65 -31.17 8.01
C THR A 21 3.75 -30.17 7.64
N LEU A 22 3.46 -28.87 7.67
CA LEU A 22 4.37 -27.78 7.34
C LEU A 22 4.32 -26.70 8.43
N PRO A 23 5.38 -25.88 8.59
CA PRO A 23 5.37 -24.66 9.39
C PRO A 23 4.08 -23.87 9.27
N VAL A 24 3.62 -23.32 10.39
CA VAL A 24 2.43 -22.48 10.48
C VAL A 24 2.81 -21.19 11.18
N VAL A 25 2.26 -20.08 10.70
CA VAL A 25 2.18 -18.80 11.40
C VAL A 25 0.72 -18.37 11.43
N ALA A 26 0.29 -17.72 12.50
CA ALA A 26 -1.08 -17.22 12.65
C ALA A 26 -1.09 -15.97 13.52
N SER A 27 -2.17 -15.18 13.49
CA SER A 27 -2.27 -13.88 14.18
C SER A 27 -2.33 -13.97 15.72
N GLY A 28 -1.30 -14.52 16.35
CA GLY A 28 -1.13 -14.68 17.80
C GLY A 28 0.31 -15.06 18.14
N ILE A 29 0.68 -14.96 19.42
CA ILE A 29 2.00 -15.32 19.93
C ILE A 29 2.17 -16.85 19.85
N PRO A 30 3.21 -17.37 19.18
CA PRO A 30 3.41 -18.81 19.09
C PRO A 30 3.85 -19.42 20.43
N GLU A 31 3.35 -20.60 20.75
CA GLU A 31 3.82 -21.44 21.88
C GLU A 31 4.92 -22.43 21.44
N HIS A 32 5.56 -22.17 20.30
CA HIS A 32 6.64 -22.96 19.71
C HIS A 32 7.85 -22.07 19.38
N GLU A 33 8.95 -22.68 18.93
CA GLU A 33 10.14 -21.94 18.48
C GLU A 33 9.80 -20.97 17.34
N LEU A 34 10.39 -19.77 17.40
CA LEU A 34 10.14 -18.70 16.44
C LEU A 34 10.88 -18.91 15.11
N VAL A 35 11.89 -19.77 15.07
CA VAL A 35 12.66 -20.05 13.85
C VAL A 35 12.30 -21.45 13.36
N PHE A 36 12.06 -21.56 12.05
CA PHE A 36 11.79 -22.83 11.38
C PHE A 36 12.98 -23.21 10.50
N GLU A 37 13.33 -24.49 10.53
CA GLU A 37 14.29 -25.07 9.58
C GLU A 37 13.61 -25.41 8.24
N PRO A 38 14.35 -25.39 7.11
CA PRO A 38 13.82 -25.81 5.83
C PRO A 38 13.26 -27.24 5.86
N VAL A 39 12.03 -27.41 5.40
CA VAL A 39 11.40 -28.73 5.28
C VAL A 39 11.83 -29.38 3.96
N GLN A 40 12.57 -30.49 4.03
CA GLN A 40 13.02 -31.27 2.86
C GLN A 40 12.09 -32.44 2.53
N GLU A 41 11.45 -33.01 3.54
CA GLU A 41 10.51 -34.14 3.44
C GLU A 41 9.22 -33.80 4.18
N PRO A 42 8.04 -34.31 3.77
CA PRO A 42 6.78 -34.05 4.47
C PRO A 42 6.87 -34.44 5.95
N LEU A 43 6.63 -33.49 6.85
CA LEU A 43 6.63 -33.77 8.29
C LEU A 43 5.37 -34.53 8.68
N GLU A 44 5.41 -35.28 9.77
CA GLU A 44 4.20 -35.73 10.45
C GLU A 44 3.37 -34.49 10.86
N SER A 45 2.04 -34.62 10.74
CA SER A 45 1.14 -33.53 11.11
C SER A 45 1.28 -33.20 12.60
N LYS A 46 1.74 -32.00 12.92
CA LYS A 46 1.90 -31.52 14.30
C LYS A 46 0.98 -30.34 14.60
N ALA A 47 0.69 -30.15 15.89
CA ALA A 47 -0.14 -29.05 16.36
C ALA A 47 0.72 -27.80 16.61
N TYR A 48 0.40 -26.71 15.91
CA TYR A 48 0.95 -25.37 16.15
C TYR A 48 -0.06 -24.58 16.97
N ARG A 49 0.37 -24.04 18.11
CA ARG A 49 -0.49 -23.32 19.05
C ARG A 49 -0.09 -21.85 19.13
N PHE A 50 -1.08 -20.98 19.16
CA PHE A 50 -0.89 -19.53 19.28
C PHE A 50 -1.90 -18.93 20.26
N LYS A 51 -1.50 -17.84 20.93
CA LYS A 51 -2.36 -17.04 21.80
C LYS A 51 -2.39 -15.57 21.37
N GLN A 52 -3.57 -15.05 21.10
CA GLN A 52 -3.82 -13.64 20.86
C GLN A 52 -4.54 -13.05 22.07
N GLU A 53 -3.78 -12.50 23.01
CA GLU A 53 -4.29 -11.96 24.27
C GLU A 53 -4.81 -10.52 24.14
N ILE A 54 -4.34 -9.77 23.14
CA ILE A 54 -4.86 -8.44 22.82
C ILE A 54 -6.09 -8.65 21.92
N PRO A 55 -7.29 -8.15 22.27
CA PRO A 55 -8.47 -8.32 21.44
C PRO A 55 -8.28 -7.71 20.05
N ILE A 56 -8.57 -8.49 19.00
CA ILE A 56 -8.49 -8.05 17.59
C ILE A 56 -9.85 -8.25 16.91
N SER A 57 -10.14 -7.43 15.90
CA SER A 57 -11.32 -7.64 15.05
C SER A 57 -11.13 -8.85 14.15
N ASN A 58 -12.22 -9.54 13.79
CA ASN A 58 -12.16 -10.82 13.06
C ASN A 58 -11.43 -10.75 11.70
N TYR A 59 -11.47 -9.61 11.01
CA TYR A 59 -10.77 -9.43 9.72
C TYR A 59 -9.23 -9.51 9.85
N LEU A 60 -8.68 -9.34 11.05
CA LEU A 60 -7.25 -9.41 11.33
C LEU A 60 -6.74 -10.83 11.61
N PHE A 61 -7.65 -11.79 11.81
CA PHE A 61 -7.27 -13.19 11.95
C PHE A 61 -6.70 -13.69 10.63
N ALA A 62 -5.47 -14.18 10.66
CA ALA A 62 -4.78 -14.79 9.54
C ALA A 62 -4.04 -16.05 9.95
N VAL A 63 -3.79 -16.89 8.96
CA VAL A 63 -2.99 -18.10 9.04
C VAL A 63 -2.25 -18.28 7.71
N ALA A 64 -1.00 -18.69 7.77
CA ALA A 64 -0.25 -19.21 6.63
C ALA A 64 0.43 -20.52 7.03
N SER A 65 0.46 -21.49 6.12
CA SER A 65 1.24 -22.72 6.27
C SER A 65 1.98 -23.05 5.00
N GLY A 66 3.25 -23.40 5.12
CA GLY A 66 4.14 -23.64 3.99
C GLY A 66 5.53 -24.05 4.44
N ASN A 67 6.42 -24.34 3.50
CA ASN A 67 7.84 -24.49 3.78
C ASN A 67 8.42 -23.10 4.11
N LEU A 68 8.23 -22.67 5.36
CA LEU A 68 8.69 -21.39 5.87
C LEU A 68 9.99 -21.61 6.63
N VAL A 69 10.95 -20.72 6.39
CA VAL A 69 12.11 -20.50 7.26
C VAL A 69 11.94 -19.14 7.94
N GLY A 70 12.69 -18.90 9.01
CA GLY A 70 12.73 -17.56 9.58
C GLY A 70 14.05 -17.24 10.27
N ASP A 71 14.28 -15.95 10.49
CA ASP A 71 15.45 -15.46 11.22
C ASP A 71 15.11 -14.17 11.97
N GLN A 72 15.86 -13.90 13.02
CA GLN A 72 15.69 -12.69 13.81
C GLN A 72 16.31 -11.48 13.08
N ILE A 73 15.52 -10.42 12.88
CA ILE A 73 15.95 -9.17 12.23
C ILE A 73 15.76 -7.93 13.11
N GLY A 74 15.49 -8.16 14.40
CA GLY A 74 15.34 -7.11 15.41
C GLY A 74 15.10 -7.68 16.80
N PRO A 75 15.10 -6.84 17.85
CA PRO A 75 14.96 -7.32 19.24
C PRO A 75 13.68 -8.12 19.49
N LYS A 76 12.60 -7.82 18.77
CA LYS A 76 11.28 -8.46 18.87
C LYS A 76 10.67 -8.74 17.49
N SER A 77 11.52 -8.97 16.50
CA SER A 77 11.09 -9.07 15.11
C SER A 77 11.83 -10.18 14.38
N TYR A 78 11.05 -10.98 13.67
CA TYR A 78 11.51 -12.08 12.85
C TYR A 78 10.94 -11.91 11.45
N VAL A 79 11.72 -12.32 10.45
CA VAL A 79 11.26 -12.42 9.08
C VAL A 79 11.00 -13.89 8.75
N TYR A 80 9.92 -14.16 8.02
CA TYR A 80 9.54 -15.49 7.55
C TYR A 80 9.30 -15.46 6.04
N CYS A 81 9.81 -16.46 5.33
CA CYS A 81 9.70 -16.56 3.87
C CYS A 81 9.98 -17.99 3.39
N ALA A 82 9.98 -18.21 2.07
CA ALA A 82 10.46 -19.45 1.50
C ALA A 82 11.99 -19.59 1.69
N PRO A 83 12.55 -20.80 1.82
CA PRO A 83 13.97 -21.03 2.10
C PRO A 83 14.94 -20.26 1.19
N GLY A 84 14.64 -20.13 -0.10
CA GLY A 84 15.50 -19.45 -1.08
C GLY A 84 15.50 -17.93 -0.99
N ASP A 85 14.57 -17.33 -0.23
CA ASP A 85 14.38 -15.87 -0.19
C ASP A 85 14.93 -15.23 1.09
N LEU A 86 15.41 -16.03 2.07
CA LEU A 86 15.74 -15.55 3.42
C LEU A 86 16.78 -14.44 3.43
N ASP A 87 17.90 -14.60 2.74
CA ASP A 87 18.96 -13.60 2.70
C ASP A 87 18.48 -12.29 2.05
N ALA A 88 17.69 -12.38 0.98
CA ALA A 88 17.11 -11.22 0.30
C ALA A 88 16.12 -10.49 1.22
N CYS A 89 15.25 -11.23 1.93
CA CYS A 89 14.29 -10.66 2.86
C CYS A 89 14.98 -9.96 4.04
N LYS A 90 16.04 -10.56 4.60
CA LYS A 90 16.83 -9.94 5.67
C LYS A 90 17.49 -8.65 5.20
N ALA A 91 18.15 -8.69 4.03
CA ALA A 91 18.80 -7.54 3.44
C ALA A 91 17.80 -6.40 3.16
N GLU A 92 16.56 -6.74 2.81
CA GLU A 92 15.49 -5.76 2.58
C GLU A 92 15.03 -5.08 3.88
N PHE A 93 14.69 -5.87 4.91
CA PHE A 93 13.95 -5.36 6.06
C PHE A 93 14.80 -4.96 7.26
N GLU A 94 15.85 -5.71 7.57
CA GLU A 94 16.65 -5.53 8.80
C GLU A 94 17.21 -4.10 8.97
N PRO A 95 17.72 -3.42 7.92
CA PRO A 95 18.40 -2.13 8.09
C PRO A 95 17.50 -1.00 8.62
N ASP A 96 16.25 -0.92 8.15
CA ASP A 96 15.35 0.21 8.43
C ASP A 96 14.32 -0.12 9.53
N LEU A 97 14.11 -1.39 9.86
CA LEU A 97 13.03 -1.83 10.73
C LEU A 97 13.03 -1.17 12.12
N GLN A 98 14.19 -1.06 12.78
CA GLN A 98 14.26 -0.42 14.10
C GLN A 98 13.99 1.08 14.04
N ALA A 99 14.39 1.74 12.95
CA ALA A 99 14.10 3.17 12.75
C ALA A 99 12.59 3.40 12.54
N ILE A 100 11.93 2.54 11.75
CA ILE A 100 10.47 2.55 11.55
C ILE A 100 9.74 2.42 12.90
N ILE A 101 10.09 1.39 13.68
CA ILE A 101 9.47 1.14 14.98
C ILE A 101 9.66 2.35 15.90
N LYS A 102 10.91 2.83 16.01
CA LYS A 102 11.26 3.92 16.92
C LYS A 102 10.56 5.23 16.54
N SER A 103 10.42 5.49 15.25
CA SER A 103 9.73 6.68 14.74
C SER A 103 8.28 6.72 15.20
N ALA A 104 7.51 5.66 14.96
CA ALA A 104 6.11 5.62 15.38
C ALA A 104 5.97 5.56 16.92
N GLU A 105 6.89 4.92 17.64
CA GLU A 105 6.92 4.98 19.11
C GLU A 105 7.12 6.40 19.66
N ASN A 106 7.95 7.21 18.99
CA ASN A 106 8.17 8.61 19.37
C ASN A 106 6.95 9.50 19.08
N LEU A 107 6.22 9.22 17.98
CA LEU A 107 5.00 9.92 17.63
C LEU A 107 3.83 9.60 18.58
N ILE A 108 3.70 8.32 18.95
CA ILE A 108 2.49 7.79 19.63
C ILE A 108 2.82 7.37 21.06
N PHE A 109 3.30 6.14 21.23
CA PHE A 109 3.81 5.59 22.49
C PHE A 109 4.48 4.25 22.19
N LYS A 110 5.07 3.61 23.20
CA LYS A 110 5.74 2.31 23.05
C LYS A 110 4.86 1.27 22.34
N TYR A 111 5.48 0.49 21.46
CA TYR A 111 4.81 -0.55 20.68
C TYR A 111 3.98 -1.50 21.58
N PRO A 112 2.66 -1.61 21.35
CA PRO A 112 1.77 -2.28 22.29
C PRO A 112 1.76 -3.81 22.14
N TRP A 113 2.29 -4.35 21.04
CA TRP A 113 2.27 -5.79 20.77
C TRP A 113 3.58 -6.48 21.20
N PRO A 114 3.55 -7.77 21.58
CA PRO A 114 4.76 -8.46 22.06
C PRO A 114 5.83 -8.70 20.99
N LEU A 115 5.41 -8.90 19.74
CA LEU A 115 6.26 -9.19 18.58
C LEU A 115 5.74 -8.44 17.36
N TYR A 116 6.65 -8.10 16.45
CA TYR A 116 6.34 -7.61 15.11
C TYR A 116 7.11 -8.43 14.09
N ASN A 117 6.46 -9.43 13.52
CA ASN A 117 7.05 -10.33 12.54
C ASN A 117 6.57 -9.99 11.13
N LEU A 118 7.46 -10.18 10.16
CA LEU A 118 7.21 -9.96 8.75
C LEU A 118 7.16 -11.31 8.03
N VAL A 119 6.06 -11.60 7.33
CA VAL A 119 5.89 -12.85 6.58
C VAL A 119 5.79 -12.51 5.10
N VAL A 120 6.85 -12.80 4.36
CA VAL A 120 6.85 -12.65 2.90
C VAL A 120 6.12 -13.84 2.29
N LEU A 121 4.95 -13.55 1.72
CA LEU A 121 4.08 -14.55 1.11
C LEU A 121 4.53 -14.90 -0.31
N PRO A 122 4.07 -16.05 -0.85
CA PRO A 122 4.28 -16.40 -2.24
C PRO A 122 3.87 -15.29 -3.20
N ARG A 123 4.53 -15.26 -4.36
CA ARG A 123 4.33 -14.24 -5.40
C ARG A 123 2.88 -14.07 -5.87
N SER A 124 2.00 -15.04 -5.64
CA SER A 124 0.57 -14.95 -5.95
C SER A 124 -0.25 -14.09 -4.99
N PHE A 125 0.31 -13.67 -3.84
CA PHE A 125 -0.36 -12.78 -2.90
C PHE A 125 -0.69 -11.45 -3.57
N HIS A 126 -1.98 -11.10 -3.52
CA HIS A 126 -2.56 -10.09 -4.41
C HIS A 126 -2.54 -8.66 -3.87
N LEU A 127 -2.24 -8.49 -2.58
CA LEU A 127 -2.13 -7.20 -1.88
C LEU A 127 -0.66 -6.76 -1.77
N GLY A 128 -0.42 -5.55 -1.27
CA GLY A 128 0.93 -5.07 -0.94
C GLY A 128 1.42 -5.62 0.40
N GLY A 129 0.59 -5.44 1.42
CA GLY A 129 0.71 -6.08 2.72
C GLY A 129 -0.68 -6.31 3.32
N MET A 130 -0.68 -6.87 4.52
CA MET A 130 -1.83 -6.98 5.42
C MET A 130 -1.30 -6.96 6.85
N GLU A 131 -1.88 -6.10 7.67
CA GLU A 131 -1.42 -5.70 9.00
C GLU A 131 -1.68 -6.74 10.11
N ASN A 132 -1.73 -8.03 9.74
CA ASN A 132 -2.13 -9.11 10.64
C ASN A 132 -1.29 -9.08 11.94
N PRO A 133 -1.90 -8.91 13.13
CA PRO A 133 -1.19 -8.73 14.39
C PRO A 133 -0.21 -9.88 14.66
N ILE A 134 0.95 -9.55 15.21
CA ILE A 134 2.10 -10.46 15.42
C ILE A 134 2.80 -10.88 14.14
N PHE A 135 2.09 -11.27 13.07
CA PHE A 135 2.66 -11.77 11.81
C PHE A 135 2.09 -11.03 10.61
N ASN A 136 2.62 -9.84 10.32
CA ASN A 136 2.20 -9.02 9.18
C ASN A 136 2.57 -9.72 7.87
N PHE A 137 1.65 -9.77 6.92
CA PHE A 137 1.85 -10.41 5.63
C PHE A 137 2.33 -9.38 4.61
N TYR A 138 3.33 -9.74 3.82
CA TYR A 138 3.90 -8.89 2.78
C TYR A 138 3.92 -9.63 1.45
N SER A 139 3.68 -8.89 0.37
CA SER A 139 3.95 -9.40 -0.97
C SER A 139 5.44 -9.59 -1.18
N ALA A 140 5.82 -10.66 -1.89
CA ALA A 140 7.20 -10.84 -2.37
C ALA A 140 7.70 -9.65 -3.20
N THR A 141 6.82 -8.83 -3.78
CA THR A 141 7.22 -7.63 -4.54
C THR A 141 7.77 -6.51 -3.67
N VAL A 142 7.61 -6.57 -2.35
CA VAL A 142 8.20 -5.59 -1.43
C VAL A 142 9.71 -5.78 -1.35
N VAL A 143 10.20 -7.01 -1.55
CA VAL A 143 11.63 -7.33 -1.62
C VAL A 143 12.16 -7.00 -3.02
N SER A 144 12.61 -5.75 -3.20
CA SER A 144 13.14 -5.25 -4.48
C SER A 144 14.66 -5.26 -4.57
N GLY A 145 15.37 -5.44 -3.46
CA GLY A 145 16.83 -5.45 -3.35
C GLY A 145 17.46 -4.05 -3.25
N ASP A 146 16.66 -2.99 -3.43
CA ASP A 146 17.08 -1.59 -3.32
C ASP A 146 16.61 -0.91 -2.02
N ARG A 147 15.69 -1.54 -1.26
CA ARG A 147 15.09 -1.00 -0.03
C ARG A 147 14.22 0.25 -0.23
N GLU A 148 13.78 0.49 -1.46
CA GLU A 148 12.97 1.66 -1.79
C GLU A 148 11.47 1.44 -1.55
N ASN A 149 11.05 0.20 -1.31
CA ASN A 149 9.66 -0.17 -1.00
C ASN A 149 9.34 -0.14 0.51
N VAL A 150 10.21 0.49 1.31
CA VAL A 150 10.12 0.57 2.78
C VAL A 150 8.84 1.24 3.29
N SER A 151 8.18 2.07 2.48
CA SER A 151 6.90 2.71 2.83
C SER A 151 5.80 1.69 3.10
N VAL A 152 5.79 0.55 2.39
CA VAL A 152 4.84 -0.55 2.68
C VAL A 152 5.10 -1.12 4.07
N VAL A 153 6.36 -1.27 4.47
CA VAL A 153 6.71 -1.76 5.82
C VAL A 153 6.27 -0.75 6.89
N ALA A 154 6.47 0.55 6.64
CA ALA A 154 6.01 1.61 7.54
C ALA A 154 4.48 1.67 7.64
N HIS A 155 3.76 1.43 6.54
CA HIS A 155 2.30 1.38 6.48
C HIS A 155 1.74 0.25 7.36
N GLU A 156 2.18 -0.99 7.11
CA GLU A 156 1.73 -2.14 7.90
C GLU A 156 2.14 -2.01 9.37
N PHE A 157 3.32 -1.43 9.65
CA PHE A 157 3.71 -1.15 11.03
C PHE A 157 2.76 -0.15 11.71
N ALA A 158 2.43 0.95 11.01
CA ALA A 158 1.52 1.99 11.52
C ALA A 158 0.15 1.43 11.90
N HIS A 159 -0.36 0.46 11.15
CA HIS A 159 -1.62 -0.22 11.46
C HIS A 159 -1.64 -0.92 12.84
N SER A 160 -0.46 -1.23 13.40
CA SER A 160 -0.36 -1.71 14.78
C SER A 160 -1.00 -0.75 15.79
N TYR A 161 -1.13 0.54 15.45
CA TYR A 161 -1.91 1.52 16.20
C TYR A 161 -3.26 1.81 15.50
N SER A 162 -3.24 2.21 14.23
CA SER A 162 -4.42 2.61 13.44
C SER A 162 -5.01 1.46 12.63
N GLY A 163 -5.95 0.75 13.22
CA GLY A 163 -6.61 -0.41 12.62
C GLY A 163 -6.61 -1.58 13.60
N ASN A 164 -5.43 -1.95 14.10
CA ASN A 164 -5.28 -3.07 15.02
C ASN A 164 -5.65 -2.69 16.45
N LEU A 165 -5.09 -1.61 16.98
CA LEU A 165 -5.32 -1.19 18.36
C LEU A 165 -6.60 -0.34 18.48
N VAL A 166 -6.68 0.71 17.65
CA VAL A 166 -7.87 1.55 17.46
C VAL A 166 -8.47 1.21 16.11
N THR A 167 -9.65 0.61 16.10
CA THR A 167 -10.26 0.07 14.87
C THR A 167 -11.43 0.93 14.43
N ASN A 168 -11.74 1.02 13.14
CA ASN A 168 -13.01 1.55 12.66
C ASN A 168 -14.19 0.71 13.20
N ASP A 169 -15.28 1.35 13.64
CA ASP A 169 -16.48 0.66 14.15
C ASP A 169 -17.22 -0.12 13.05
N SER A 170 -17.22 0.42 11.84
CA SER A 170 -17.81 -0.18 10.66
C SER A 170 -17.03 0.24 9.41
N TRP A 171 -17.25 -0.44 8.28
CA TRP A 171 -16.52 -0.17 7.05
C TRP A 171 -16.82 1.23 6.46
N GLU A 172 -17.92 1.88 6.87
CA GLU A 172 -18.20 3.28 6.51
C GLU A 172 -17.11 4.22 7.04
N HIS A 173 -16.52 3.88 8.19
CA HIS A 173 -15.51 4.69 8.87
C HIS A 173 -14.09 4.22 8.55
N PHE A 174 -13.88 3.49 7.44
CA PHE A 174 -12.60 2.89 7.08
C PHE A 174 -11.44 3.89 6.98
N TRP A 175 -11.71 5.16 6.68
CA TRP A 175 -10.70 6.22 6.70
C TRP A 175 -10.03 6.40 8.07
N LEU A 176 -10.67 6.01 9.18
CA LEU A 176 -10.05 6.04 10.50
C LEU A 176 -8.93 5.01 10.66
N ASN A 177 -8.96 3.91 9.90
CA ASN A 177 -7.78 3.06 9.78
C ASN A 177 -6.82 3.74 8.81
N GLU A 178 -7.23 3.84 7.54
CA GLU A 178 -6.29 4.11 6.46
C GLU A 178 -5.73 5.53 6.42
N GLY A 179 -6.56 6.53 6.71
CA GLY A 179 -6.11 7.92 6.78
C GLY A 179 -5.10 8.12 7.90
N TRP A 180 -5.35 7.53 9.07
CA TRP A 180 -4.41 7.56 10.19
C TRP A 180 -3.13 6.78 9.90
N THR A 181 -3.24 5.60 9.28
CA THR A 181 -2.08 4.80 8.86
C THR A 181 -1.22 5.58 7.88
N MET A 182 -1.81 6.20 6.85
CA MET A 182 -1.09 7.07 5.91
C MET A 182 -0.43 8.26 6.62
N TYR A 183 -1.08 8.85 7.63
CA TYR A 183 -0.51 9.94 8.41
C TYR A 183 0.73 9.50 9.21
N ILE A 184 0.68 8.32 9.85
CA ILE A 184 1.79 7.76 10.61
C ILE A 184 2.90 7.28 9.67
N GLU A 185 2.57 6.59 8.58
CA GLU A 185 3.51 6.16 7.54
C GLU A 185 4.31 7.35 7.03
N ARG A 186 3.64 8.42 6.59
CA ARG A 186 4.32 9.63 6.09
C ARG A 186 5.09 10.37 7.19
N HIS A 187 4.73 10.23 8.46
CA HIS A 187 5.57 10.68 9.56
C HIS A 187 6.85 9.85 9.68
N ILE A 188 6.76 8.52 9.58
CA ILE A 188 7.93 7.63 9.60
C ILE A 188 8.86 7.93 8.43
N ILE A 189 8.32 8.03 7.21
CA ILE A 189 9.11 8.37 6.02
C ILE A 189 9.76 9.75 6.17
N ARG A 190 9.09 10.73 6.81
CA ARG A 190 9.69 12.04 7.09
C ARG A 190 10.96 11.92 7.92
N GLU A 191 10.95 11.06 8.94
CA GLU A 191 12.12 10.85 9.81
C GLU A 191 13.24 10.06 9.11
N LEU A 192 12.89 9.12 8.22
CA LEU A 192 13.86 8.25 7.55
C LEU A 192 14.47 8.89 6.29
N ARG A 193 13.66 9.61 5.51
CA ARG A 193 14.00 10.06 4.14
C ARG A 193 13.90 11.58 3.95
N GLY A 194 13.30 12.30 4.91
CA GLY A 194 13.22 13.76 4.93
C GLY A 194 11.91 14.32 4.37
N GLU A 195 11.73 15.64 4.52
CA GLU A 195 10.47 16.32 4.17
C GLU A 195 10.18 16.26 2.66
N ASP A 196 11.19 16.46 1.81
CA ASP A 196 10.98 16.56 0.36
C ASP A 196 10.43 15.25 -0.23
N GLU A 197 10.91 14.09 0.26
CA GLU A 197 10.38 12.79 -0.17
C GLU A 197 8.94 12.56 0.31
N VAL A 198 8.59 13.03 1.51
CA VAL A 198 7.20 12.98 1.98
C VAL A 198 6.30 13.89 1.15
N GLN A 199 6.79 15.06 0.74
CA GLN A 199 6.04 15.94 -0.16
C GLN A 199 5.87 15.31 -1.54
N LEU A 200 6.89 14.67 -2.09
CA LEU A 200 6.81 13.88 -3.32
C LEU A 200 5.72 12.79 -3.22
N GLN A 201 5.78 11.97 -2.16
CA GLN A 201 4.79 10.91 -1.94
C GLN A 201 3.38 11.44 -1.68
N ALA A 202 3.24 12.62 -1.06
CA ALA A 202 1.94 13.28 -0.86
C ALA A 202 1.37 13.83 -2.18
N ILE A 203 2.21 14.31 -3.10
CA ILE A 203 1.79 14.71 -4.45
C ILE A 203 1.28 13.48 -5.23
N VAL A 204 2.03 12.36 -5.19
CA VAL A 204 1.62 11.09 -5.81
C VAL A 204 0.30 10.60 -5.21
N GLY A 205 0.16 10.62 -3.88
CA GLY A 205 -1.08 10.28 -3.20
C GLY A 205 -2.26 11.18 -3.59
N TRP A 206 -2.01 12.47 -3.81
CA TRP A 206 -3.03 13.38 -4.34
C TRP A 206 -3.46 13.01 -5.77
N GLN A 207 -2.53 12.63 -6.64
CA GLN A 207 -2.84 12.16 -7.99
C GLN A 207 -3.67 10.86 -7.95
N ASP A 208 -3.29 9.92 -7.09
CA ASP A 208 -4.05 8.69 -6.83
C ASP A 208 -5.47 9.01 -6.35
N LEU A 209 -5.65 10.00 -5.47
CA LEU A 209 -6.97 10.44 -5.02
C LEU A 209 -7.82 10.98 -6.18
N VAL A 210 -7.24 11.82 -7.04
CA VAL A 210 -7.94 12.36 -8.22
C VAL A 210 -8.38 11.22 -9.14
N TYR A 211 -7.46 10.32 -9.49
CA TYR A 211 -7.76 9.15 -10.32
C TYR A 211 -8.88 8.28 -9.73
N ASN A 212 -8.82 7.99 -8.42
CA ASN A 212 -9.84 7.16 -7.79
C ASN A 212 -11.19 7.88 -7.70
N ILE A 213 -11.23 9.19 -7.49
CA ILE A 213 -12.50 9.93 -7.54
C ILE A 213 -13.15 9.80 -8.91
N GLU A 214 -12.39 9.94 -10.00
CA GLU A 214 -12.89 9.73 -11.36
C GLU A 214 -13.35 8.29 -11.60
N ALA A 215 -12.54 7.30 -11.21
CA ALA A 215 -12.84 5.89 -11.39
C ALA A 215 -14.10 5.42 -10.61
N TYR A 216 -14.46 6.11 -9.53
CA TYR A 216 -15.61 5.80 -8.69
C TYR A 216 -16.82 6.73 -8.95
N GLY A 217 -16.88 7.36 -10.12
CA GLY A 217 -18.07 8.09 -10.60
C GLY A 217 -17.96 9.62 -10.54
N GLY A 218 -16.77 10.15 -10.30
CA GLY A 218 -16.48 11.58 -10.32
C GLY A 218 -16.91 12.33 -9.06
N GLY A 219 -16.82 13.66 -9.12
CA GLY A 219 -16.97 14.56 -7.98
C GLY A 219 -18.34 14.57 -7.29
N ASP A 220 -19.38 14.03 -7.93
CA ASP A 220 -20.75 13.99 -7.40
C ASP A 220 -21.13 12.59 -6.86
N SER A 221 -20.23 11.61 -6.96
CA SER A 221 -20.52 10.23 -6.55
C SER A 221 -20.39 10.05 -5.04
N VAL A 222 -21.43 9.52 -4.40
CA VAL A 222 -21.46 9.22 -2.95
C VAL A 222 -20.37 8.24 -2.50
N HIS A 223 -19.82 7.44 -3.42
CA HIS A 223 -18.69 6.54 -3.14
C HIS A 223 -17.36 7.26 -2.98
N THR A 224 -17.35 8.59 -3.18
CA THR A 224 -16.17 9.45 -2.99
C THR A 224 -16.22 10.27 -1.70
N ASN A 225 -17.24 10.03 -0.86
CA ASN A 225 -17.31 10.57 0.49
C ASN A 225 -16.18 10.01 1.36
N LEU A 226 -15.76 10.77 2.38
CA LEU A 226 -14.77 10.28 3.33
C LEU A 226 -15.36 9.22 4.26
N VAL A 227 -16.59 9.46 4.74
CA VAL A 227 -17.42 8.43 5.37
C VAL A 227 -18.20 7.73 4.26
N LEU A 228 -17.83 6.47 4.00
CA LEU A 228 -18.29 5.75 2.82
C LEU A 228 -19.79 5.44 2.87
N GLN A 229 -20.39 5.35 1.69
CA GLN A 229 -21.73 4.81 1.48
C GLN A 229 -21.65 3.62 0.54
N PHE A 230 -22.19 2.48 0.97
CA PHE A 230 -22.09 1.22 0.22
C PHE A 230 -23.24 0.99 -0.75
N ASP A 231 -24.44 1.55 -0.52
CA ASP A 231 -25.61 1.41 -1.40
C ASP A 231 -25.90 -0.03 -1.85
N GLY A 232 -25.75 -0.99 -0.93
CA GLY A 232 -25.94 -2.42 -1.19
C GLY A 232 -24.80 -3.09 -1.99
N LYS A 233 -23.72 -2.37 -2.29
CA LYS A 233 -22.49 -2.92 -2.87
C LYS A 233 -21.62 -3.59 -1.81
N ARG A 234 -20.70 -4.44 -2.25
CA ARG A 234 -19.74 -5.06 -1.34
C ARG A 234 -18.72 -4.02 -0.86
N PRO A 235 -18.11 -4.22 0.33
CA PRO A 235 -17.00 -3.39 0.78
C PRO A 235 -15.87 -3.28 -0.26
N ASP A 236 -15.45 -4.41 -0.85
CA ASP A 236 -14.44 -4.47 -1.91
C ASP A 236 -14.75 -3.60 -3.15
N ASP A 237 -16.01 -3.29 -3.41
CA ASP A 237 -16.44 -2.54 -4.60
C ASP A 237 -16.43 -1.01 -4.37
N VAL A 238 -16.28 -0.56 -3.11
CA VAL A 238 -16.38 0.85 -2.70
C VAL A 238 -15.12 1.33 -1.99
N MET A 239 -14.56 0.49 -1.11
CA MET A 239 -13.30 0.80 -0.43
C MET A 239 -12.18 0.94 -1.47
N SER A 240 -11.49 2.07 -1.42
CA SER A 240 -10.50 2.47 -2.42
C SER A 240 -9.46 3.39 -1.80
N LYS A 241 -8.50 3.86 -2.61
CA LYS A 241 -7.49 4.85 -2.19
C LYS A 241 -8.09 6.18 -1.76
N ILE A 242 -9.38 6.42 -1.96
CA ILE A 242 -10.10 7.59 -1.43
C ILE A 242 -10.01 7.62 0.11
N SER A 243 -10.28 6.51 0.81
CA SER A 243 -10.22 6.47 2.28
C SER A 243 -8.82 6.73 2.84
N TYR A 244 -7.79 6.36 2.08
CA TYR A 244 -6.38 6.57 2.42
C TYR A 244 -6.02 8.05 2.28
N GLU A 245 -6.18 8.59 1.07
CA GLU A 245 -5.61 9.90 0.71
C GLU A 245 -6.52 11.07 1.10
N LYS A 246 -7.84 10.92 1.01
CA LYS A 246 -8.79 11.91 1.54
C LYS A 246 -8.74 11.93 3.07
N GLY A 247 -8.58 10.77 3.71
CA GLY A 247 -8.38 10.65 5.15
C GLY A 247 -7.09 11.30 5.63
N TYR A 248 -5.96 10.98 5.00
CA TYR A 248 -4.69 11.66 5.26
C TYR A 248 -4.80 13.17 5.09
N THR A 249 -5.37 13.62 3.97
CA THR A 249 -5.54 15.06 3.68
C THR A 249 -6.35 15.75 4.77
N PHE A 250 -7.41 15.10 5.25
CA PHE A 250 -8.22 15.64 6.34
C PHE A 250 -7.45 15.75 7.66
N LEU A 251 -6.66 14.73 8.03
CA LEU A 251 -5.81 14.80 9.22
C LEU A 251 -4.74 15.89 9.11
N CYS A 252 -4.12 16.08 7.93
CA CYS A 252 -3.20 17.19 7.69
C CYS A 252 -3.90 18.56 7.74
N TYR A 253 -5.13 18.65 7.26
CA TYR A 253 -5.94 19.87 7.39
C TYR A 253 -6.22 20.20 8.86
N LEU A 254 -6.58 19.21 9.69
CA LEU A 254 -6.76 19.41 11.12
C LEU A 254 -5.44 19.81 11.81
N GLU A 255 -4.32 19.16 11.46
CA GLU A 255 -2.98 19.54 11.94
C GLU A 255 -2.66 21.01 11.64
N GLN A 256 -2.91 21.46 10.41
CA GLN A 256 -2.69 22.85 9.99
C GLN A 256 -3.62 23.81 10.71
N THR A 257 -4.87 23.41 10.93
CA THR A 257 -5.91 24.22 11.59
C THR A 257 -5.55 24.54 13.04
N VAL A 258 -5.09 23.56 13.81
CA VAL A 258 -4.73 23.76 15.23
C VAL A 258 -3.24 24.09 15.43
N GLY A 259 -2.42 23.88 14.40
CA GLY A 259 -0.97 23.99 14.47
C GLY A 259 -0.29 22.67 14.86
N ARG A 260 0.77 22.32 14.13
CA ARG A 260 1.48 21.04 14.25
C ARG A 260 1.91 20.69 15.66
N GLU A 261 2.48 21.63 16.42
CA GLU A 261 2.96 21.35 17.78
C GLU A 261 1.81 20.88 18.71
N LYS A 262 0.63 21.49 18.57
CA LYS A 262 -0.57 21.12 19.35
C LYS A 262 -1.14 19.79 18.86
N TRP A 263 -1.22 19.60 17.55
CA TRP A 263 -1.70 18.36 16.94
C TRP A 263 -0.86 17.15 17.33
N LEU A 264 0.48 17.27 17.34
CA LEU A 264 1.36 16.16 17.75
C LEU A 264 1.18 15.76 19.22
N LYS A 265 0.60 16.62 20.08
CA LYS A 265 0.20 16.25 21.45
C LYS A 265 -1.15 15.51 21.48
N PHE A 266 -2.00 15.74 20.48
CA PHE A 266 -3.29 15.05 20.33
C PHE A 266 -3.12 13.61 19.82
N VAL A 267 -2.23 13.36 18.86
CA VAL A 267 -1.99 12.02 18.30
C VAL A 267 -1.85 10.92 19.38
N PRO A 268 -0.95 11.03 20.37
CA PRO A 268 -0.84 10.01 21.42
C PRO A 268 -2.06 9.97 22.35
N HIS A 269 -2.78 11.08 22.52
CA HIS A 269 -4.03 11.11 23.30
C HIS A 269 -5.11 10.27 22.61
N TYR A 270 -5.33 10.47 21.31
CA TYR A 270 -6.30 9.70 20.52
C TYR A 270 -6.09 8.18 20.66
N PHE A 271 -4.87 7.71 20.41
CA PHE A 271 -4.57 6.28 20.48
C PHE A 271 -4.65 5.70 21.89
N ARG A 272 -4.39 6.49 22.95
CA ARG A 272 -4.59 6.05 24.34
C ARG A 272 -6.06 5.98 24.71
N THR A 273 -6.85 6.97 24.30
CA THR A 273 -8.29 7.07 24.61
C THR A 273 -9.09 5.91 24.01
N PHE A 274 -8.74 5.51 22.79
CA PHE A 274 -9.44 4.47 22.05
C PHE A 274 -8.73 3.12 22.00
N SER A 275 -7.63 2.96 22.74
CA SER A 275 -6.88 1.70 22.80
C SER A 275 -7.79 0.51 23.10
N GLY A 276 -7.78 -0.50 22.22
CA GLY A 276 -8.60 -1.71 22.34
C GLY A 276 -10.08 -1.52 21.99
N LYS A 277 -10.47 -0.40 21.37
CA LYS A 277 -11.85 -0.07 21.00
C LYS A 277 -12.02 0.05 19.49
N SER A 278 -13.28 0.00 19.07
CA SER A 278 -13.70 0.40 17.72
C SER A 278 -14.37 1.78 17.77
N VAL A 279 -14.13 2.60 16.75
CA VAL A 279 -14.39 4.05 16.74
C VAL A 279 -15.08 4.47 15.45
N ASN A 280 -16.09 5.32 15.57
CA ASN A 280 -16.75 5.95 14.43
C ASN A 280 -16.30 7.42 14.25
N SER A 281 -16.67 8.04 13.13
CA SER A 281 -16.19 9.39 12.78
C SER A 281 -16.71 10.49 13.72
N GLU A 282 -17.88 10.33 14.34
CA GLU A 282 -18.36 11.31 15.33
C GLU A 282 -17.56 11.20 16.64
N GLN A 283 -17.26 9.99 17.13
CA GLN A 283 -16.41 9.79 18.30
C GLN A 283 -14.99 10.36 18.10
N PHE A 284 -14.43 10.23 16.89
CA PHE A 284 -13.17 10.87 16.54
C PHE A 284 -13.26 12.40 16.65
N LYS A 285 -14.28 12.99 16.03
CA LYS A 285 -14.54 14.44 16.06
C LYS A 285 -14.72 14.95 17.48
N ASP A 286 -15.54 14.29 18.29
CA ASP A 286 -15.77 14.64 19.69
C ASP A 286 -14.45 14.61 20.46
N CYS A 287 -13.61 13.59 20.26
CA CYS A 287 -12.30 13.50 20.89
C CYS A 287 -11.37 14.66 20.50
N VAL A 288 -11.38 15.10 19.23
CA VAL A 288 -10.62 16.28 18.78
C VAL A 288 -11.12 17.53 19.48
N ILE A 289 -12.43 17.78 19.46
CA ILE A 289 -13.04 18.98 20.05
C ILE A 289 -12.79 19.04 21.56
N ASP A 290 -13.01 17.92 22.26
CA ASP A 290 -12.82 17.82 23.70
C ASP A 290 -11.37 18.05 24.11
N PHE A 291 -10.41 17.46 23.39
CA PHE A 291 -8.98 17.61 23.69
C PHE A 291 -8.51 19.08 23.59
N PHE A 292 -9.04 19.83 22.62
CA PHE A 292 -8.67 21.23 22.39
C PHE A 292 -9.59 22.24 23.08
N SER A 293 -10.60 21.80 23.83
CA SER A 293 -11.61 22.67 24.46
C SER A 293 -11.04 23.73 25.41
N SER A 294 -9.93 23.44 26.09
CA SER A 294 -9.27 24.39 27.00
C SER A 294 -8.28 25.34 26.31
N ASP A 295 -7.96 25.12 25.04
CA ASP A 295 -7.08 25.98 24.24
C ASP A 295 -7.93 26.91 23.37
N ALA A 296 -8.02 28.18 23.77
CA ALA A 296 -8.92 29.15 23.14
C ALA A 296 -8.67 29.32 21.63
N ASP A 297 -7.40 29.31 21.20
CA ASP A 297 -7.04 29.48 19.79
C ASP A 297 -7.40 28.23 18.97
N ALA A 298 -7.04 27.04 19.46
CA ALA A 298 -7.34 25.79 18.77
C ALA A 298 -8.85 25.50 18.75
N SER A 299 -9.54 25.74 19.86
CA SER A 299 -11.00 25.61 19.94
C SER A 299 -11.71 26.56 18.98
N SER A 300 -11.28 27.83 18.90
CA SER A 300 -11.83 28.80 17.94
C SER A 300 -11.58 28.38 16.49
N ALA A 301 -10.36 27.89 16.18
CA ALA A 301 -10.03 27.40 14.84
C ALA A 301 -10.88 26.18 14.44
N LEU A 302 -11.05 25.21 15.34
CA LEU A 302 -11.85 24.01 15.11
C LEU A 302 -13.35 24.30 14.95
N ALA A 303 -13.86 25.38 15.56
CA ALA A 303 -15.24 25.82 15.37
C ALA A 303 -15.54 26.25 13.92
N SER A 304 -14.51 26.57 13.12
CA SER A 304 -14.64 26.90 11.70
C SER A 304 -14.61 25.69 10.76
N VAL A 305 -14.30 24.50 11.27
CA VAL A 305 -14.22 23.27 10.48
C VAL A 305 -15.62 22.78 10.14
N ASP A 306 -15.92 22.69 8.85
CA ASP A 306 -17.15 22.07 8.36
C ASP A 306 -17.00 20.53 8.32
N TRP A 307 -17.18 19.91 9.49
CA TRP A 307 -17.09 18.46 9.66
C TRP A 307 -18.05 17.68 8.74
N ALA A 308 -19.27 18.21 8.56
CA ALA A 308 -20.27 17.55 7.73
C ALA A 308 -19.82 17.54 6.26
N ALA A 309 -19.26 18.65 5.76
CA ALA A 309 -18.71 18.69 4.41
C ALA A 309 -17.51 17.75 4.25
N TRP A 310 -16.58 17.73 5.21
CA TRP A 310 -15.43 16.80 5.14
C TRP A 310 -15.86 15.34 5.10
N TYR A 311 -16.88 14.96 5.89
CA TYR A 311 -17.36 13.58 5.97
C TYR A 311 -18.21 13.16 4.77
N HIS A 312 -19.08 14.05 4.29
CA HIS A 312 -20.20 13.65 3.43
C HIS A 312 -20.26 14.38 2.09
N THR A 313 -19.39 15.35 1.82
CA THR A 313 -19.31 15.95 0.49
C THR A 313 -18.47 15.07 -0.44
N PRO A 314 -19.01 14.66 -1.60
CA PRO A 314 -18.28 13.88 -2.59
C PRO A 314 -17.20 14.72 -3.27
N GLY A 315 -16.31 14.04 -3.99
CA GLY A 315 -15.26 14.67 -4.77
C GLY A 315 -14.05 15.11 -3.96
N LEU A 316 -13.27 16.01 -4.56
CA LEU A 316 -11.97 16.42 -4.02
C LEU A 316 -12.14 17.37 -2.84
N PRO A 317 -11.37 17.20 -1.75
CA PRO A 317 -11.23 18.24 -0.74
C PRO A 317 -10.41 19.42 -1.31
N PRO A 318 -10.27 20.53 -0.56
CA PRO A 318 -9.32 21.58 -0.93
C PRO A 318 -7.90 21.02 -1.09
N LYS A 319 -7.26 21.33 -2.23
CA LYS A 319 -5.91 20.84 -2.54
C LYS A 319 -4.87 21.47 -1.58
N PRO A 320 -4.07 20.66 -0.87
CA PRO A 320 -2.96 21.17 -0.07
C PRO A 320 -1.88 21.83 -0.93
N ALA A 321 -1.14 22.78 -0.34
CA ALA A 321 0.00 23.43 -0.97
C ALA A 321 1.26 22.56 -0.86
N PHE A 322 1.37 21.54 -1.72
CA PHE A 322 2.55 20.69 -1.80
C PHE A 322 3.75 21.43 -2.39
N LYS A 323 4.97 21.09 -1.92
CA LYS A 323 6.23 21.61 -2.47
C LYS A 323 7.28 20.51 -2.44
N SER A 324 7.78 20.13 -3.61
CA SER A 324 8.84 19.12 -3.71
C SER A 324 9.79 19.38 -4.87
N GLU A 325 11.09 19.54 -4.57
CA GLU A 325 12.12 19.71 -5.59
C GLU A 325 12.34 18.39 -6.36
N LEU A 326 12.20 17.25 -5.67
CA LEU A 326 12.21 15.93 -6.30
C LEU A 326 11.11 15.80 -7.36
N TYR A 327 9.88 16.22 -7.05
CA TYR A 327 8.76 16.18 -8.00
C TYR A 327 9.02 17.11 -9.20
N ASP A 328 9.46 18.34 -8.92
CA ASP A 328 9.74 19.33 -9.97
C ASP A 328 10.82 18.83 -10.94
N SER A 329 11.84 18.11 -10.45
CA SER A 329 12.86 17.48 -11.30
C SER A 329 12.28 16.39 -12.21
N CYS A 330 11.37 15.56 -11.69
CA CYS A 330 10.69 14.50 -12.45
C CYS A 330 9.80 15.10 -13.55
N LEU A 331 9.02 16.12 -13.20
CA LEU A 331 8.14 16.83 -14.13
C LEU A 331 8.94 17.54 -15.23
N ALA A 332 10.06 18.18 -14.88
CA ALA A 332 10.93 18.83 -15.84
C ALA A 332 11.49 17.84 -16.87
N LEU A 333 11.94 16.65 -16.43
CA LEU A 333 12.41 15.61 -17.34
C LEU A 333 11.27 15.02 -18.18
N ALA A 334 10.11 14.73 -17.59
CA ALA A 334 8.94 14.22 -18.31
C ALA A 334 8.48 15.16 -19.43
N ASN A 335 8.49 16.48 -19.18
CA ASN A 335 8.18 17.47 -20.20
C ASN A 335 9.16 17.45 -21.38
N LYS A 336 10.46 17.22 -21.13
CA LYS A 336 11.46 17.06 -22.20
C LYS A 336 11.19 15.79 -23.03
N TRP A 337 10.86 14.68 -22.37
CA TRP A 337 10.52 13.42 -23.04
C TRP A 337 9.24 13.51 -23.86
N ASN A 338 8.19 14.13 -23.33
CA ASN A 338 6.95 14.40 -24.07
C ASN A 338 7.14 15.35 -25.26
N GLY A 339 8.17 16.20 -25.20
CA GLY A 339 8.56 17.10 -26.28
C GLY A 339 9.39 16.44 -27.38
N LEU A 340 9.79 15.17 -27.23
CA LEU A 340 10.52 14.44 -28.27
C LEU A 340 9.64 14.30 -29.52
N SER A 341 10.05 14.98 -30.60
CA SER A 341 9.44 14.84 -31.92
C SER A 341 10.50 14.41 -32.93
N ALA A 342 10.10 13.63 -33.93
CA ALA A 342 10.98 13.16 -35.00
C ALA A 342 11.61 14.30 -35.85
N ALA A 343 11.16 15.55 -35.70
CA ALA A 343 11.57 16.68 -36.54
C ALA A 343 12.35 17.77 -35.78
N VAL A 344 12.12 17.95 -34.47
CA VAL A 344 12.76 19.01 -33.67
C VAL A 344 12.86 18.56 -32.21
N SER A 345 14.05 18.16 -31.78
CA SER A 345 14.40 18.10 -30.36
C SER A 345 15.89 18.42 -30.20
N GLY A 346 16.20 19.45 -29.39
CA GLY A 346 17.55 19.72 -28.90
C GLY A 346 17.89 18.92 -27.63
N PHE A 347 16.95 18.13 -27.12
CA PHE A 347 17.14 17.24 -25.98
C PHE A 347 17.60 15.86 -26.48
N GLN A 348 18.75 15.42 -25.96
CA GLN A 348 19.29 14.08 -26.18
C GLN A 348 19.33 13.38 -24.82
N PRO A 349 18.46 12.38 -24.57
CA PRO A 349 18.46 11.67 -23.30
C PRO A 349 19.81 11.01 -23.01
N SER A 350 20.29 11.10 -21.77
CA SER A 350 21.51 10.43 -21.31
C SER A 350 21.31 9.90 -19.89
N ALA A 351 22.06 8.87 -19.50
CA ALA A 351 21.98 8.30 -18.15
C ALA A 351 22.19 9.33 -17.01
N GLU A 352 22.79 10.48 -17.31
CA GLU A 352 23.01 11.57 -16.34
C GLU A 352 21.71 12.29 -15.96
N ASP A 353 20.66 12.21 -16.78
CA ASP A 353 19.36 12.87 -16.53
C ASP A 353 18.71 12.42 -15.22
N ILE A 354 18.95 11.18 -14.80
CA ILE A 354 18.40 10.57 -13.59
C ILE A 354 19.48 10.25 -12.55
N GLN A 355 20.67 10.86 -12.68
CA GLN A 355 21.77 10.57 -11.77
C GLN A 355 21.39 10.94 -10.33
N GLY A 356 21.50 9.96 -9.43
CA GLY A 356 21.18 10.13 -8.00
C GLY A 356 19.68 10.04 -7.69
N TRP A 357 18.83 9.70 -8.66
CA TRP A 357 17.42 9.47 -8.42
C TRP A 357 17.17 8.23 -7.59
N THR A 358 16.16 8.30 -6.72
CA THR A 358 15.59 7.15 -6.03
C THR A 358 14.57 6.42 -6.91
N ALA A 359 14.13 5.22 -6.49
CA ALA A 359 13.06 4.53 -7.21
C ALA A 359 11.76 5.33 -7.17
N TRP A 360 11.53 6.16 -6.15
CA TRP A 360 10.38 7.06 -6.08
C TRP A 360 10.38 8.11 -7.19
N GLN A 361 11.51 8.75 -7.47
CA GLN A 361 11.61 9.71 -8.58
C GLN A 361 11.40 9.01 -9.94
N ALA A 362 11.99 7.83 -10.12
CA ALA A 362 11.76 7.02 -11.32
C ALA A 362 10.28 6.67 -11.51
N GLN A 363 9.59 6.25 -10.44
CA GLN A 363 8.15 5.98 -10.46
C GLN A 363 7.34 7.21 -10.88
N VAL A 364 7.59 8.37 -10.24
CA VAL A 364 6.88 9.62 -10.53
C VAL A 364 7.09 10.05 -11.98
N PHE A 365 8.33 10.03 -12.45
CA PHE A 365 8.65 10.36 -13.84
C PHE A 365 7.90 9.46 -14.83
N LEU A 366 7.89 8.14 -14.59
CA LEU A 366 7.18 7.20 -15.44
C LEU A 366 5.65 7.38 -15.36
N ASP A 367 5.10 7.63 -14.18
CA ASP A 367 3.66 7.90 -14.00
C ASP A 367 3.24 9.17 -14.78
N ILE A 368 4.05 10.24 -14.73
CA ILE A 368 3.78 11.45 -15.53
C ILE A 368 3.75 11.10 -17.03
N LEU A 369 4.65 10.27 -17.54
CA LEU A 369 4.63 9.84 -18.96
C LEU A 369 3.42 8.96 -19.30
N ILE A 370 2.97 8.13 -18.36
CA ILE A 370 1.77 7.29 -18.55
C ILE A 370 0.51 8.15 -18.64
N GLU A 371 0.39 9.16 -17.78
CA GLU A 371 -0.78 10.04 -17.66
C GLU A 371 -0.80 11.16 -18.71
N SER A 372 0.36 11.50 -19.29
CA SER A 372 0.48 12.57 -20.28
C SER A 372 -0.38 12.30 -21.52
N PRO A 373 -1.12 13.28 -22.07
CA PRO A 373 -1.91 13.08 -23.28
C PRO A 373 -1.06 12.67 -24.50
N GLY A 374 0.17 13.18 -24.58
CA GLY A 374 1.15 12.81 -25.61
C GLY A 374 1.74 11.43 -25.38
N LEU A 375 2.21 10.81 -26.47
CA LEU A 375 2.98 9.56 -26.44
C LEU A 375 4.45 9.88 -26.66
N ILE A 376 5.35 9.19 -25.96
CA ILE A 376 6.74 9.14 -26.42
C ILE A 376 6.76 8.42 -27.79
N PRO A 377 7.60 8.84 -28.75
CA PRO A 377 7.68 8.11 -30.01
C PRO A 377 8.21 6.68 -29.78
N GLU A 378 7.64 5.70 -30.47
CA GLU A 378 7.96 4.26 -30.31
C GLU A 378 9.46 3.96 -30.44
N GLU A 379 10.18 4.71 -31.28
CA GLU A 379 11.63 4.58 -31.48
C GLU A 379 12.46 4.90 -30.21
N TYR A 380 11.93 5.72 -29.31
CA TYR A 380 12.58 6.09 -28.05
C TYR A 380 12.17 5.20 -26.87
N ALA A 381 11.12 4.38 -26.99
CA ALA A 381 10.66 3.52 -25.89
C ALA A 381 11.75 2.55 -25.38
N PRO A 382 12.57 1.87 -26.23
CA PRO A 382 13.69 1.07 -25.74
C PRO A 382 14.83 1.90 -25.16
N ALA A 383 15.03 3.11 -25.68
CA ALA A 383 16.05 4.02 -25.16
C ALA A 383 15.71 4.43 -23.72
N LEU A 384 14.42 4.66 -23.42
CA LEU A 384 13.95 4.93 -22.06
C LEU A 384 14.31 3.79 -21.09
N GLY A 385 14.09 2.54 -21.50
CA GLY A 385 14.42 1.36 -20.69
C GLY A 385 15.91 1.18 -20.47
N SER A 386 16.68 1.22 -21.55
CA SER A 386 18.12 0.90 -21.55
C SER A 386 19.00 2.03 -21.00
N LEU A 387 18.71 3.31 -21.31
CA LEU A 387 19.50 4.46 -20.84
C LEU A 387 19.37 4.68 -19.33
N TYR A 388 18.16 4.47 -18.80
CA TYR A 388 17.85 4.70 -17.39
C TYR A 388 17.83 3.43 -16.54
N GLY A 389 18.07 2.26 -17.16
CA GLY A 389 18.11 0.97 -16.46
C GLY A 389 16.75 0.51 -15.92
N PHE A 390 15.64 1.08 -16.40
CA PHE A 390 14.29 0.71 -15.92
C PHE A 390 13.88 -0.69 -16.36
N GLU A 391 14.35 -1.15 -17.53
CA GLU A 391 14.02 -2.48 -18.04
C GLU A 391 14.70 -3.61 -17.26
N SER A 392 15.80 -3.32 -16.55
CA SER A 392 16.55 -4.30 -15.76
C SER A 392 16.39 -4.12 -14.25
N SER A 393 15.51 -3.22 -13.81
CA SER A 393 15.26 -2.96 -12.39
C SER A 393 14.65 -4.19 -11.71
N GLY A 394 15.21 -4.56 -10.55
CA GLY A 394 14.62 -5.57 -9.66
C GLY A 394 13.34 -5.06 -8.96
N ASN A 395 13.07 -3.75 -9.01
CA ASN A 395 11.92 -3.14 -8.39
C ASN A 395 10.71 -3.16 -9.34
N LEU A 396 9.70 -3.96 -9.01
CA LEU A 396 8.48 -4.08 -9.80
C LEU A 396 7.72 -2.75 -9.94
N GLU A 397 7.85 -1.82 -9.00
CA GLU A 397 7.26 -0.49 -9.13
C GLU A 397 7.86 0.29 -10.31
N VAL A 398 9.14 0.10 -10.63
CA VAL A 398 9.82 0.79 -11.74
C VAL A 398 9.59 0.06 -13.06
N VAL A 399 9.92 -1.23 -13.14
CA VAL A 399 9.85 -1.98 -14.42
C VAL A 399 8.41 -2.07 -14.93
N SER A 400 7.41 -2.23 -14.06
CA SER A 400 6.01 -2.27 -14.50
C SER A 400 5.55 -0.95 -15.11
N ARG A 401 5.98 0.19 -14.58
CA ARG A 401 5.65 1.51 -15.15
C ARG A 401 6.36 1.76 -16.46
N TYR A 402 7.63 1.38 -16.57
CA TYR A 402 8.36 1.41 -17.84
C TYR A 402 7.61 0.62 -18.92
N LEU A 403 7.22 -0.63 -18.61
CA LEU A 403 6.46 -1.45 -19.55
C LEU A 403 5.13 -0.81 -19.94
N ARG A 404 4.42 -0.16 -19.00
CA ARG A 404 3.19 0.60 -19.31
C ARG A 404 3.46 1.76 -20.27
N VAL A 405 4.54 2.53 -20.08
CA VAL A 405 4.94 3.60 -21.01
C VAL A 405 5.20 3.01 -22.41
N ALA A 406 5.97 1.94 -22.51
CA ALA A 406 6.33 1.30 -23.77
C ALA A 406 5.10 0.69 -24.50
N LEU A 407 4.23 -0.03 -23.78
CA LEU A 407 2.97 -0.56 -24.33
C LEU A 407 2.06 0.56 -24.82
N ARG A 408 1.96 1.66 -24.08
CA ARG A 408 1.19 2.85 -24.48
C ARG A 408 1.74 3.50 -25.75
N ALA A 409 3.05 3.46 -25.97
CA ALA A 409 3.71 3.88 -27.20
C ALA A 409 3.55 2.87 -28.36
N GLY A 410 2.92 1.70 -28.14
CA GLY A 410 2.73 0.65 -29.13
C GLY A 410 3.94 -0.27 -29.32
N ASP A 411 4.95 -0.19 -28.46
CA ASP A 411 6.18 -0.94 -28.62
C ASP A 411 5.96 -2.44 -28.40
N ARG A 412 6.09 -3.23 -29.47
CA ARG A 412 5.91 -4.68 -29.41
C ARG A 412 7.13 -5.43 -28.88
N ARG A 413 8.29 -4.78 -28.74
CA ARG A 413 9.53 -5.42 -28.23
C ARG A 413 9.41 -5.76 -26.74
N VAL A 414 8.56 -5.05 -25.99
CA VAL A 414 8.35 -5.27 -24.55
C VAL A 414 7.31 -6.34 -24.23
N LEU A 415 6.65 -6.94 -25.24
CA LEU A 415 5.57 -7.93 -25.02
C LEU A 415 6.06 -9.14 -24.21
N LYS A 416 7.19 -9.74 -24.59
CA LYS A 416 7.76 -10.88 -23.87
C LYS A 416 8.06 -10.55 -22.41
N GLN A 417 8.69 -9.40 -22.16
CA GLN A 417 8.99 -8.96 -20.79
C GLN A 417 7.71 -8.69 -19.99
N THR A 418 6.67 -8.16 -20.64
CA THR A 418 5.36 -7.94 -20.03
C THR A 418 4.72 -9.26 -19.61
N GLU A 419 4.77 -10.30 -20.45
CA GLU A 419 4.30 -11.64 -20.09
C GLU A 419 5.06 -12.21 -18.90
N GLU A 420 6.39 -12.07 -18.90
CA GLU A 420 7.25 -12.52 -17.80
C GLU A 420 6.90 -11.82 -16.48
N VAL A 421 6.73 -10.50 -16.48
CA VAL A 421 6.33 -9.75 -15.27
C VAL A 421 4.92 -10.16 -14.80
N LEU A 422 3.97 -10.33 -15.72
CA LEU A 422 2.63 -10.81 -15.38
C LEU A 422 2.64 -12.22 -14.77
N GLY A 423 3.56 -13.09 -15.19
CA GLY A 423 3.75 -14.43 -14.61
C GLY A 423 4.53 -14.46 -13.29
N GLN A 424 5.12 -13.33 -12.86
CA GLN A 424 5.97 -13.25 -11.67
C GLN A 424 5.27 -12.71 -10.42
N THR A 425 4.07 -12.13 -10.54
CA THR A 425 3.35 -11.54 -9.41
C THR A 425 1.84 -11.63 -9.57
N GLY A 426 1.13 -11.89 -8.48
CA GLY A 426 -0.33 -11.81 -8.38
C GLY A 426 -0.83 -10.47 -7.84
N ARG A 427 0.07 -9.53 -7.53
CA ARG A 427 -0.28 -8.23 -6.93
C ARG A 427 -1.05 -7.37 -7.92
N MET A 428 -2.31 -7.06 -7.58
CA MET A 428 -3.25 -6.41 -8.50
C MET A 428 -2.81 -5.03 -8.97
N LYS A 429 -2.04 -4.32 -8.14
CA LYS A 429 -1.41 -3.04 -8.48
C LYS A 429 -0.57 -3.12 -9.77
N PHE A 430 0.10 -4.24 -10.00
CA PHE A 430 0.90 -4.45 -11.22
C PHE A 430 0.12 -5.20 -12.29
N VAL A 431 -0.57 -6.28 -11.89
CA VAL A 431 -1.23 -7.20 -12.84
C VAL A 431 -2.27 -6.48 -13.68
N LYS A 432 -3.21 -5.74 -13.06
CA LYS A 432 -4.31 -5.11 -13.80
C LYS A 432 -3.83 -4.11 -14.86
N PRO A 433 -3.06 -3.05 -14.53
CA PRO A 433 -2.68 -2.06 -15.52
C PRO A 433 -1.75 -2.60 -16.61
N LEU A 434 -0.85 -3.55 -16.28
CA LEU A 434 -0.03 -4.21 -17.30
C LEU A 434 -0.86 -5.09 -18.22
N PHE A 435 -1.84 -5.82 -17.67
CA PHE A 435 -2.74 -6.65 -18.46
C PHE A 435 -3.63 -5.80 -19.38
N GLU A 436 -4.16 -4.67 -18.89
CA GLU A 436 -4.89 -3.69 -19.70
C GLU A 436 -4.01 -3.11 -20.83
N GLY A 437 -2.75 -2.78 -20.53
CA GLY A 437 -1.77 -2.34 -21.53
C GLY A 437 -1.44 -3.42 -22.56
N LEU A 438 -1.27 -4.67 -22.13
CA LEU A 438 -1.02 -5.80 -23.02
C LEU A 438 -2.21 -6.03 -23.95
N MET A 439 -3.43 -5.98 -23.41
CA MET A 439 -4.66 -6.14 -24.17
C MET A 439 -4.88 -5.06 -25.24
N SER A 440 -4.39 -3.84 -25.00
CA SER A 440 -4.50 -2.76 -25.99
C SER A 440 -3.58 -2.95 -27.20
N VAL A 441 -2.47 -3.69 -27.02
CA VAL A 441 -1.46 -3.96 -28.07
C VAL A 441 -1.65 -5.33 -28.72
N ASP A 442 -1.94 -6.37 -27.95
CA ASP A 442 -2.07 -7.76 -28.42
C ASP A 442 -3.06 -8.57 -27.57
N ARG A 443 -4.30 -8.68 -28.06
CA ARG A 443 -5.40 -9.35 -27.35
C ARG A 443 -5.22 -10.86 -27.23
N ASP A 444 -4.74 -11.51 -28.28
CA ASP A 444 -4.56 -12.95 -28.30
C ASP A 444 -3.47 -13.36 -27.31
N LEU A 445 -2.40 -12.56 -27.25
CA LEU A 445 -1.35 -12.75 -26.26
C LEU A 445 -1.85 -12.54 -24.83
N ALA A 446 -2.63 -11.48 -24.58
CA ALA A 446 -3.22 -11.26 -23.25
C ALA A 446 -4.11 -12.44 -22.81
N LEU A 447 -4.93 -13.00 -23.71
CA LEU A 447 -5.70 -14.22 -23.43
C LEU A 447 -4.80 -15.43 -23.13
N GLY A 448 -3.70 -15.58 -23.87
CA GLY A 448 -2.68 -16.60 -23.63
C GLY A 448 -2.05 -16.48 -22.24
N VAL A 449 -1.69 -15.27 -21.81
CA VAL A 449 -1.13 -14.99 -20.49
C VAL A 449 -2.14 -15.31 -19.39
N PHE A 450 -3.40 -14.88 -19.54
CA PHE A 450 -4.44 -15.17 -18.56
C PHE A 450 -4.60 -16.68 -18.35
N ARG A 451 -4.72 -17.45 -19.45
CA ARG A 451 -4.88 -18.91 -19.40
C ARG A 451 -3.66 -19.61 -18.81
N SER A 452 -2.46 -19.18 -19.19
CA SER A 452 -1.21 -19.83 -18.75
C SER A 452 -0.93 -19.62 -17.25
N ASN A 453 -1.44 -18.54 -16.66
CA ASN A 453 -1.22 -18.18 -15.27
C ASN A 453 -2.45 -18.41 -14.37
N GLU A 454 -3.50 -19.07 -14.88
CA GLU A 454 -4.76 -19.27 -14.14
C GLU A 454 -4.54 -20.03 -12.82
N GLY A 455 -3.66 -21.04 -12.82
CA GLY A 455 -3.30 -21.81 -11.62
C GLY A 455 -2.38 -21.08 -10.63
N PHE A 456 -1.80 -19.95 -11.04
CA PHE A 456 -0.89 -19.16 -10.20
C PHE A 456 -1.62 -18.04 -9.45
N TYR A 457 -2.53 -17.32 -10.11
CA TYR A 457 -3.17 -16.14 -9.53
C TYR A 457 -4.15 -16.47 -8.39
N HIS A 458 -4.20 -15.59 -7.40
CA HIS A 458 -5.21 -15.63 -6.35
C HIS A 458 -6.65 -15.51 -6.94
N PRO A 459 -7.68 -16.16 -6.37
CA PRO A 459 -9.06 -16.08 -6.89
C PRO A 459 -9.59 -14.65 -7.07
N THR A 460 -9.25 -13.73 -6.16
CA THR A 460 -9.59 -12.30 -6.31
C THR A 460 -8.91 -11.67 -7.53
N CYS A 461 -7.63 -12.00 -7.77
CA CYS A 461 -6.90 -11.51 -8.93
C CYS A 461 -7.53 -12.02 -10.23
N LEU A 462 -7.82 -13.33 -10.31
CA LEU A 462 -8.53 -13.93 -11.44
C LEU A 462 -9.86 -13.24 -11.70
N ARG A 463 -10.70 -13.05 -10.68
CA ARG A 463 -11.99 -12.38 -10.81
C ARG A 463 -11.85 -10.98 -11.43
N LEU A 464 -10.87 -10.20 -10.96
CA LEU A 464 -10.65 -8.85 -11.47
C LEU A 464 -10.12 -8.85 -12.90
N MET A 465 -9.19 -9.75 -13.25
CA MET A 465 -8.72 -9.93 -14.62
C MET A 465 -9.84 -10.37 -15.57
N ARG A 466 -10.74 -11.26 -15.15
CA ARG A 466 -11.95 -11.62 -15.91
C ARG A 466 -12.81 -10.39 -16.17
N GLY A 467 -13.00 -9.53 -15.17
CA GLY A 467 -13.71 -8.25 -15.36
C GLY A 467 -13.06 -7.34 -16.40
N VAL A 468 -11.72 -7.33 -16.52
CA VAL A 468 -11.02 -6.60 -17.60
C VAL A 468 -11.30 -7.24 -18.96
N LEU A 469 -11.26 -8.56 -19.07
CA LEU A 469 -11.56 -9.29 -20.31
C LEU A 469 -13.00 -9.03 -20.78
N GLU A 470 -13.97 -9.13 -19.87
CA GLU A 470 -15.40 -8.90 -20.14
C GLU A 470 -15.66 -7.48 -20.63
N LYS A 471 -15.05 -6.47 -19.99
CA LYS A 471 -15.14 -5.06 -20.42
C LYS A 471 -14.61 -4.83 -21.84
N ASN A 472 -13.70 -5.68 -22.29
CA ASN A 472 -13.13 -5.63 -23.63
C ASN A 472 -13.81 -6.60 -24.62
N GLY A 473 -14.98 -7.15 -24.26
CA GLY A 473 -15.79 -8.00 -25.13
C GLY A 473 -15.27 -9.44 -25.28
N LEU A 474 -14.33 -9.87 -24.43
CA LEU A 474 -13.81 -11.24 -24.42
C LEU A 474 -14.55 -12.04 -23.35
N LYS A 475 -15.34 -13.03 -23.79
CA LYS A 475 -15.95 -14.01 -22.88
C LYS A 475 -15.02 -15.21 -22.80
N LEU A 476 -14.72 -15.63 -21.57
CA LEU A 476 -14.05 -16.89 -21.31
C LEU A 476 -15.13 -17.96 -21.22
N ASP A 477 -15.05 -18.97 -22.09
CA ASP A 477 -15.91 -20.17 -22.04
C ASP A 477 -15.54 -21.09 -20.87
#